data_AF-A0A846UYY8-F1
#
_entry.id   AF-A0A846UYY8-F1
#
_cell.length_a   1.000
_cell.length_b   1.000
_cell.length_c   1.000
_cell.angle_alpha   90.00
_cell.angle_beta   90.00
_cell.angle_gamma   90.00
#
_symmetry.space_group_name_H-M   'P 1'
#
loop_
_entity.id
_entity.type
_entity.pdbx_description
1 polymer ?
#
loop_
_entity_poly.entity_id
_entity_poly.type
_entity_poly.pdbx_seq_one_letter_code
_entity_poly.pdbx_strand_id
1 'polypeptide(L)'
;MPGYKASSDKTLTSGQASSGGFRPAGTEKVVQAKPIDESEFRSPSNPTTSGHSSGYHESFLPTDAMRFLSRRKVNTDGTATMPAWSGNSVLPKYAGSTILEPNVRPVAEASDGARTDTAQTVLSVPGGKPAGHTGSGVKTTGQAAAHDFLRHQGMRTLQEPGVTSGVAGTVAGAMTVMSVAPGQIASTAQGAGNLKDVQARSSYEERRNDAKRKLGAYYQSLPPKEQNVVMKLAKQGMGDLKDSGRRLLPDRPHSPLRDPTGGTGAALSGGGYLPMPPVLTPTPPPSAFAPIPTSSSSSSSSTSSTHQTPTIGTPVVTAPPRLATTTTTTTTVATATPPTTPSTAAGGSGADARGIAMDITSSFRSDRK
;
A
#
# COMPACT_ATOMS: atom_id res chain seq x y z
N MET A 1 -3.36 -9.65 14.46
CA MET A 1 -2.32 -9.09 13.56
C MET A 1 -2.55 -7.59 13.42
N PRO A 2 -1.52 -6.73 13.54
CA PRO A 2 -1.67 -5.31 13.23
C PRO A 2 -1.82 -5.15 11.71
N GLY A 3 -3.03 -4.79 11.26
CA GLY A 3 -3.31 -4.55 9.84
C GLY A 3 -2.53 -3.37 9.27
N TYR A 4 -2.71 -3.13 7.97
CA TYR A 4 -2.18 -1.94 7.29
C TYR A 4 -2.69 -0.67 7.98
N LYS A 5 -1.81 0.08 8.65
CA LYS A 5 -2.17 1.32 9.34
C LYS A 5 -1.84 2.53 8.45
N ALA A 6 -2.87 3.32 8.13
CA ALA A 6 -2.73 4.63 7.46
C ALA A 6 -1.65 5.51 8.10
N SER A 7 -1.48 5.43 9.43
CA SER A 7 -0.50 6.18 10.21
C SER A 7 0.98 5.87 9.90
N SER A 8 1.26 4.91 9.01
CA SER A 8 2.61 4.58 8.54
C SER A 8 2.84 4.88 7.04
N ASP A 9 1.81 5.34 6.33
CA ASP A 9 1.87 5.67 4.91
C ASP A 9 2.45 7.08 4.71
N LYS A 10 3.55 7.17 3.94
CA LYS A 10 4.22 8.43 3.59
C LYS A 10 3.65 9.07 2.32
N THR A 11 2.65 8.45 1.69
CA THR A 11 1.90 9.05 0.58
C THR A 11 0.69 9.87 1.05
N LEU A 12 0.56 10.04 2.38
CA LEU A 12 -0.40 10.91 3.07
C LEU A 12 0.36 11.95 3.90
N THR A 13 -0.24 13.13 4.14
CA THR A 13 0.27 14.04 5.17
C THR A 13 0.11 13.42 6.57
N SER A 14 0.95 13.83 7.53
CA SER A 14 0.90 13.30 8.91
C SER A 14 -0.47 13.47 9.59
N GLY A 15 -1.20 14.55 9.29
CA GLY A 15 -2.57 14.77 9.79
C GLY A 15 -3.61 13.83 9.16
N GLN A 16 -3.50 13.54 7.86
CA GLN A 16 -4.37 12.56 7.19
C GLN A 16 -4.06 11.13 7.64
N ALA A 17 -2.78 10.80 7.78
CA ALA A 17 -2.29 9.51 8.24
C ALA A 17 -2.77 9.15 9.67
N SER A 18 -2.89 10.15 10.56
CA SER A 18 -3.42 9.95 11.92
C SER A 18 -4.94 9.94 12.00
N SER A 19 -5.63 10.58 11.05
CA SER A 19 -7.09 10.75 11.09
C SER A 19 -7.86 9.61 10.43
N GLY A 20 -7.30 8.96 9.41
CA GLY A 20 -8.13 8.24 8.44
C GLY A 20 -8.98 9.24 7.62
N GLY A 21 -10.05 8.77 7.00
CA GLY A 21 -10.83 9.56 6.02
C GLY A 21 -12.31 9.22 6.00
N PHE A 22 -12.69 8.04 6.49
CA PHE A 22 -14.02 7.82 7.05
C PHE A 22 -14.02 8.27 8.51
N ARG A 23 -15.15 8.80 8.98
CA ARG A 23 -15.44 8.80 10.41
C ARG A 23 -15.64 7.34 10.83
N PRO A 24 -15.24 6.89 12.03
CA PRO A 24 -15.44 5.51 12.46
C PRO A 24 -16.92 5.08 12.38
N ALA A 25 -17.84 6.01 12.67
CA ALA A 25 -19.27 5.84 12.50
C ALA A 25 -19.69 5.50 11.05
N GLY A 26 -19.02 6.07 10.04
CA GLY A 26 -19.25 5.78 8.64
C GLY A 26 -18.88 4.35 8.26
N THR A 27 -17.71 3.88 8.69
CA THR A 27 -17.27 2.49 8.49
C THR A 27 -18.23 1.52 9.18
N GLU A 28 -18.64 1.79 10.43
CA GLU A 28 -19.62 0.96 11.15
C GLU A 28 -21.00 0.95 10.47
N LYS A 29 -21.47 2.08 9.93
CA LYS A 29 -22.70 2.12 9.11
C LYS A 29 -22.56 1.24 7.87
N VAL A 30 -21.43 1.29 7.15
CA VAL A 30 -21.17 0.40 6.01
C VAL A 30 -21.20 -1.06 6.44
N VAL A 31 -20.53 -1.44 7.53
CA VAL A 31 -20.55 -2.82 8.04
C VAL A 31 -21.98 -3.25 8.40
N GLN A 32 -22.78 -2.37 9.02
CA GLN A 32 -24.18 -2.64 9.38
C GLN A 32 -25.17 -2.60 8.20
N ALA A 33 -24.70 -2.47 6.95
CA ALA A 33 -25.53 -2.28 5.75
C ALA A 33 -26.53 -1.11 5.88
N LYS A 34 -26.11 -0.03 6.55
CA LYS A 34 -26.85 1.21 6.70
C LYS A 34 -26.32 2.26 5.72
N PRO A 35 -27.18 2.95 4.95
CA PRO A 35 -26.75 3.99 4.02
C PRO A 35 -25.88 5.06 4.67
N ILE A 36 -24.81 5.46 3.98
CA ILE A 36 -23.96 6.60 4.34
C ILE A 36 -24.07 7.76 3.33
N ASP A 37 -23.77 8.97 3.81
CA ASP A 37 -23.76 10.23 3.04
C ASP A 37 -22.44 11.00 3.27
N GLU A 38 -22.35 12.24 2.79
CA GLU A 38 -21.13 13.07 2.80
C GLU A 38 -20.65 13.46 4.21
N SER A 39 -21.53 13.46 5.20
CA SER A 39 -21.16 13.77 6.59
C SER A 39 -20.26 12.71 7.24
N GLU A 40 -20.29 11.47 6.74
CA GLU A 40 -19.51 10.34 7.25
C GLU A 40 -18.06 10.33 6.78
N PHE A 41 -17.68 11.28 5.93
CA PHE A 41 -16.32 11.48 5.44
C PHE A 41 -15.66 12.61 6.24
N ARG A 42 -14.35 12.51 6.46
CA ARG A 42 -13.61 13.50 7.29
C ARG A 42 -13.21 14.76 6.52
N SER A 43 -13.17 14.71 5.19
CA SER A 43 -12.72 15.81 4.33
C SER A 43 -13.70 16.03 3.17
N PRO A 44 -14.16 17.28 2.93
CA PRO A 44 -15.06 17.61 1.82
C PRO A 44 -14.39 17.49 0.44
N SER A 45 -15.22 17.44 -0.61
CA SER A 45 -14.87 17.11 -2.00
C SER A 45 -14.05 18.19 -2.73
N ASN A 46 -13.32 17.77 -3.78
CA ASN A 46 -13.03 18.59 -4.96
C ASN A 46 -13.75 17.96 -6.18
N PRO A 47 -14.42 18.73 -7.05
CA PRO A 47 -15.21 18.20 -8.17
C PRO A 47 -14.34 17.61 -9.29
N THR A 48 -14.77 16.46 -9.85
CA THR A 48 -13.97 15.68 -10.81
C THR A 48 -14.23 15.97 -12.29
N THR A 49 -15.49 16.16 -12.75
CA THR A 49 -15.77 16.68 -14.12
C THR A 49 -17.21 17.12 -14.45
N SER A 50 -18.25 16.80 -13.66
CA SER A 50 -19.65 16.83 -14.17
C SER A 50 -20.72 17.30 -13.17
N GLY A 51 -20.43 18.27 -12.30
CA GLY A 51 -21.44 18.90 -11.43
C GLY A 51 -22.00 18.03 -10.30
N HIS A 52 -21.54 16.79 -10.16
CA HIS A 52 -21.87 15.93 -9.02
C HIS A 52 -20.85 16.08 -7.89
N SER A 53 -21.33 16.34 -6.67
CA SER A 53 -20.51 16.14 -5.46
C SER A 53 -20.20 14.65 -5.33
N SER A 54 -18.92 14.31 -5.35
CA SER A 54 -18.43 13.01 -4.92
C SER A 54 -17.16 13.24 -4.11
N GLY A 55 -17.17 12.76 -2.87
CA GLY A 55 -16.14 13.05 -1.87
C GLY A 55 -14.78 12.44 -2.20
N TYR A 56 -13.84 12.71 -1.30
CA TYR A 56 -12.53 12.04 -1.13
C TYR A 56 -12.44 10.69 -1.86
N HIS A 57 -11.71 10.64 -2.97
CA HIS A 57 -11.75 9.51 -3.91
C HIS A 57 -10.68 8.44 -3.66
N GLU A 58 -9.68 8.74 -2.83
CA GLU A 58 -8.39 8.07 -2.83
C GLU A 58 -8.30 6.95 -1.82
N SER A 59 -9.24 6.01 -1.93
CA SER A 59 -9.27 4.79 -1.14
C SER A 59 -9.47 3.60 -2.05
N PHE A 60 -8.98 2.43 -1.62
CA PHE A 60 -9.15 1.17 -2.34
C PHE A 60 -10.60 0.90 -2.77
N LEU A 61 -11.58 1.19 -1.90
CA LEU A 61 -12.95 1.50 -2.29
C LEU A 61 -13.16 3.03 -2.28
N PRO A 62 -13.37 3.67 -3.45
CA PRO A 62 -13.75 5.08 -3.51
C PRO A 62 -15.08 5.40 -2.80
N THR A 63 -15.33 6.67 -2.49
CA THR A 63 -16.53 7.16 -1.78
C THR A 63 -17.85 6.57 -2.31
N ASP A 64 -18.04 6.53 -3.62
CA ASP A 64 -19.27 5.99 -4.24
C ASP A 64 -19.37 4.46 -4.14
N ALA A 65 -18.23 3.74 -4.17
CA ALA A 65 -18.19 2.31 -3.93
C ALA A 65 -18.56 1.96 -2.48
N MET A 66 -18.16 2.78 -1.51
CA MET A 66 -18.57 2.63 -0.11
C MET A 66 -20.06 2.95 0.09
N ARG A 67 -20.60 3.99 -0.57
CA ARG A 67 -22.05 4.23 -0.60
C ARG A 67 -22.81 3.05 -1.21
N PHE A 68 -22.31 2.48 -2.30
CA PHE A 68 -22.91 1.30 -2.94
C PHE A 68 -22.88 0.05 -2.03
N LEU A 69 -21.73 -0.23 -1.39
CA LEU A 69 -21.56 -1.32 -0.43
C LEU A 69 -22.44 -1.19 0.82
N SER A 70 -22.62 0.03 1.32
CA SER A 70 -23.48 0.34 2.47
C SER A 70 -24.98 0.09 2.23
N ARG A 71 -25.39 -0.11 0.97
CA ARG A 71 -26.78 -0.30 0.55
C ARG A 71 -27.09 -1.74 0.09
N ARG A 72 -26.15 -2.67 0.26
CA ARG A 72 -26.35 -4.10 -0.04
C ARG A 72 -27.47 -4.70 0.83
N LYS A 73 -28.12 -5.73 0.31
CA LYS A 73 -29.01 -6.59 1.09
C LYS A 73 -28.20 -7.75 1.66
N VAL A 74 -28.11 -7.85 2.98
CA VAL A 74 -27.48 -9.01 3.65
C VAL A 74 -28.43 -10.20 3.59
N ASN A 75 -27.91 -11.37 3.21
CA ASN A 75 -28.65 -12.63 3.12
C ASN A 75 -28.33 -13.53 4.32
N THR A 76 -29.19 -14.52 4.61
CA THR A 76 -29.04 -15.41 5.77
C THR A 76 -27.98 -16.51 5.59
N ASP A 77 -27.37 -16.62 4.41
CA ASP A 77 -26.40 -17.64 4.03
C ASP A 77 -24.93 -17.18 4.17
N GLY A 78 -24.69 -15.99 4.75
CA GLY A 78 -23.37 -15.38 4.84
C GLY A 78 -22.95 -14.62 3.56
N THR A 79 -23.85 -14.42 2.61
CA THR A 79 -23.65 -13.56 1.44
C THR A 79 -24.38 -12.23 1.58
N ALA A 80 -24.10 -11.30 0.66
CA ALA A 80 -24.93 -10.13 0.45
C ALA A 80 -25.11 -9.84 -1.04
N THR A 81 -26.28 -9.33 -1.42
CA THR A 81 -26.61 -8.94 -2.79
C THR A 81 -26.44 -7.43 -2.96
N MET A 82 -25.67 -7.03 -3.97
CA MET A 82 -25.43 -5.62 -4.28
C MET A 82 -26.69 -4.96 -4.88
N PRO A 83 -26.99 -3.71 -4.52
CA PRO A 83 -28.24 -3.04 -4.92
C PRO A 83 -28.21 -2.60 -6.39
N ALA A 84 -29.32 -2.06 -6.89
CA ALA A 84 -29.29 -1.27 -8.12
C ALA A 84 -28.49 0.04 -7.90
N TRP A 85 -27.83 0.52 -8.96
CA TRP A 85 -27.07 1.77 -8.94
C TRP A 85 -27.22 2.54 -10.24
N SER A 86 -27.49 3.85 -10.15
CA SER A 86 -27.69 4.76 -11.29
C SER A 86 -26.53 5.72 -11.53
N GLY A 87 -25.47 5.67 -10.71
CA GLY A 87 -24.34 6.59 -10.82
C GLY A 87 -23.41 6.25 -11.99
N ASN A 88 -22.97 7.29 -12.72
CA ASN A 88 -22.06 7.21 -13.86
C ASN A 88 -20.65 6.76 -13.44
N SER A 89 -20.49 5.45 -13.30
CA SER A 89 -19.33 4.72 -12.77
C SER A 89 -19.42 3.28 -13.25
N VAL A 90 -18.45 2.42 -12.95
CA VAL A 90 -18.57 0.99 -13.29
C VAL A 90 -19.46 0.16 -12.33
N LEU A 91 -19.91 0.74 -11.22
CA LEU A 91 -20.71 0.07 -10.19
C LEU A 91 -22.05 -0.54 -10.67
N PRO A 92 -22.80 0.01 -11.64
CA PRO A 92 -24.04 -0.60 -12.14
C PRO A 92 -23.83 -2.02 -12.71
N LYS A 93 -22.63 -2.35 -13.21
CA LYS A 93 -22.30 -3.72 -13.68
C LYS A 93 -22.30 -4.77 -12.57
N TYR A 94 -22.26 -4.34 -11.31
CA TYR A 94 -22.28 -5.21 -10.13
C TYR A 94 -23.67 -5.25 -9.47
N ALA A 95 -24.68 -4.55 -9.99
CA ALA A 95 -26.04 -4.63 -9.46
C ALA A 95 -26.59 -6.06 -9.50
N GLY A 96 -27.20 -6.52 -8.41
CA GLY A 96 -27.68 -7.90 -8.27
C GLY A 96 -26.58 -8.96 -8.10
N SER A 97 -25.30 -8.60 -8.18
CA SER A 97 -24.20 -9.55 -7.92
C SER A 97 -24.10 -9.88 -6.43
N THR A 98 -23.66 -11.12 -6.15
CA THR A 98 -23.40 -11.59 -4.79
C THR A 98 -21.97 -11.26 -4.36
N ILE A 99 -21.79 -10.89 -3.10
CA ILE A 99 -20.51 -10.78 -2.39
C ILE A 99 -20.52 -11.62 -1.12
N LEU A 100 -19.35 -11.87 -0.52
CA LEU A 100 -19.24 -12.55 0.77
C LEU A 100 -19.36 -11.52 1.90
N GLU A 101 -20.36 -11.67 2.76
CA GLU A 101 -20.60 -10.72 3.87
C GLU A 101 -19.41 -10.64 4.86
N PRO A 102 -18.71 -11.74 5.22
CA PRO A 102 -17.52 -11.67 6.06
C PRO A 102 -16.39 -10.76 5.52
N ASN A 103 -16.34 -10.52 4.21
CA ASN A 103 -15.30 -9.70 3.59
C ASN A 103 -15.55 -8.19 3.78
N VAL A 104 -16.79 -7.78 4.10
CA VAL A 104 -17.19 -6.36 4.11
C VAL A 104 -16.38 -5.55 5.11
N ARG A 105 -16.30 -5.98 6.38
CA ARG A 105 -15.53 -5.26 7.41
C ARG A 105 -14.04 -5.19 7.06
N PRO A 106 -13.33 -6.30 6.76
CA PRO A 106 -11.95 -6.27 6.28
C PRO A 106 -11.69 -5.27 5.15
N VAL A 107 -12.54 -5.27 4.12
CA VAL A 107 -12.34 -4.43 2.93
C VAL A 107 -12.70 -2.96 3.20
N ALA A 108 -13.74 -2.69 3.98
CA ALA A 108 -14.12 -1.33 4.39
C ALA A 108 -13.02 -0.67 5.25
N GLU A 109 -12.51 -1.40 6.25
CA GLU A 109 -11.40 -0.93 7.11
C GLU A 109 -10.09 -0.77 6.32
N ALA A 110 -9.75 -1.72 5.45
CA ALA A 110 -8.59 -1.61 4.56
C ALA A 110 -8.68 -0.42 3.59
N SER A 111 -9.88 -0.05 3.18
CA SER A 111 -10.14 1.13 2.32
C SER A 111 -9.98 2.45 3.06
N ASP A 112 -10.19 2.49 4.39
CA ASP A 112 -9.77 3.65 5.17
C ASP A 112 -8.24 3.74 5.28
N GLY A 113 -7.56 2.59 5.29
CA GLY A 113 -6.10 2.50 5.40
C GLY A 113 -5.32 2.90 4.16
N ALA A 114 -5.57 2.24 3.03
CA ALA A 114 -4.73 2.31 1.83
C ALA A 114 -5.16 3.44 0.89
N ARG A 115 -4.39 4.53 0.89
CA ARG A 115 -4.75 5.80 0.25
C ARG A 115 -3.56 6.50 -0.38
N THR A 116 -3.85 7.46 -1.25
CA THR A 116 -2.87 8.41 -1.82
C THR A 116 -3.33 9.83 -1.53
N ASP A 117 -2.43 10.81 -1.47
CA ASP A 117 -2.78 12.23 -1.37
C ASP A 117 -2.98 12.87 -2.76
N THR A 118 -4.14 13.51 -2.98
CA THR A 118 -4.47 14.27 -4.19
C THR A 118 -3.35 15.20 -4.65
N ALA A 119 -2.65 15.86 -3.72
CA ALA A 119 -1.65 16.87 -4.02
C ALA A 119 -0.32 16.28 -4.53
N GLN A 120 -0.13 14.97 -4.34
CA GLN A 120 1.12 14.25 -4.57
C GLN A 120 1.03 13.23 -5.72
N THR A 121 -0.17 13.01 -6.28
CA THR A 121 -0.46 11.79 -7.04
C THR A 121 -0.87 12.02 -8.50
N VAL A 122 -0.20 11.28 -9.40
CA VAL A 122 -0.64 11.08 -10.80
C VAL A 122 -1.06 9.63 -10.95
N LEU A 123 -2.22 9.40 -11.54
CA LEU A 123 -2.85 8.09 -11.73
C LEU A 123 -2.53 7.51 -13.12
N SER A 124 -2.43 6.19 -13.26
CA SER A 124 -2.36 5.51 -14.57
C SER A 124 -2.88 4.08 -14.50
N VAL A 125 -3.89 3.77 -15.32
CA VAL A 125 -4.63 2.48 -15.38
C VAL A 125 -5.07 2.18 -16.85
N PRO A 126 -5.92 1.16 -17.19
CA PRO A 126 -6.03 0.70 -18.58
C PRO A 126 -6.53 1.77 -19.55
N GLY A 127 -5.84 1.89 -20.68
CA GLY A 127 -5.96 3.01 -21.61
C GLY A 127 -4.80 4.01 -21.52
N GLY A 128 -3.98 3.93 -20.48
CA GLY A 128 -2.56 4.33 -20.52
C GLY A 128 -2.25 5.83 -20.62
N LYS A 129 -3.22 6.73 -20.40
CA LYS A 129 -2.94 8.17 -20.27
C LYS A 129 -2.80 8.54 -18.80
N PRO A 130 -1.62 9.00 -18.33
CA PRO A 130 -1.46 9.42 -16.97
C PRO A 130 -2.24 10.71 -16.71
N ALA A 131 -3.00 10.72 -15.62
CA ALA A 131 -3.93 11.79 -15.27
C ALA A 131 -3.63 12.29 -13.86
N GLY A 132 -3.65 13.60 -13.67
CA GLY A 132 -3.66 14.18 -12.32
C GLY A 132 -4.84 13.66 -11.51
N HIS A 133 -4.65 13.44 -10.22
CA HIS A 133 -5.81 13.35 -9.34
C HIS A 133 -6.48 14.73 -9.24
N THR A 134 -7.81 14.83 -9.20
CA THR A 134 -8.49 16.08 -8.82
C THR A 134 -7.96 16.57 -7.48
N GLY A 135 -7.48 17.82 -7.45
CA GLY A 135 -6.73 18.39 -6.34
C GLY A 135 -5.23 18.55 -6.63
N SER A 136 -4.64 17.72 -7.49
CA SER A 136 -3.18 17.67 -7.79
C SER A 136 -2.59 18.90 -8.47
N GLY A 137 -3.39 19.69 -9.21
CA GLY A 137 -2.87 20.72 -10.12
C GLY A 137 -2.43 20.20 -11.50
N VAL A 138 -2.40 18.88 -11.69
CA VAL A 138 -2.17 18.19 -12.97
C VAL A 138 -3.52 17.91 -13.65
N LYS A 139 -3.57 17.87 -14.99
CA LYS A 139 -4.84 17.68 -15.73
C LYS A 139 -5.47 16.31 -15.46
N THR A 140 -6.77 16.30 -15.16
CA THR A 140 -7.52 15.13 -14.65
C THR A 140 -8.12 14.22 -15.74
N THR A 141 -7.91 14.53 -17.02
CA THR A 141 -8.45 13.75 -18.14
C THR A 141 -7.91 12.31 -18.14
N GLY A 142 -8.75 11.36 -17.70
CA GLY A 142 -8.39 9.95 -17.51
C GLY A 142 -8.59 9.44 -16.07
N GLN A 143 -8.76 10.34 -15.09
CA GLN A 143 -8.93 9.98 -13.67
C GLN A 143 -10.09 9.00 -13.42
N ALA A 144 -11.22 9.16 -14.13
CA ALA A 144 -12.39 8.30 -13.96
C ALA A 144 -12.07 6.81 -14.15
N ALA A 145 -11.21 6.48 -15.13
CA ALA A 145 -10.76 5.10 -15.37
C ALA A 145 -9.97 4.57 -14.17
N ALA A 146 -9.13 5.41 -13.52
CA ALA A 146 -8.35 5.02 -12.34
C ALA A 146 -9.21 4.70 -11.13
N HIS A 147 -10.30 5.44 -10.96
CA HIS A 147 -11.31 5.11 -9.95
C HIS A 147 -12.08 3.84 -10.31
N ASP A 148 -12.46 3.64 -11.58
CA ASP A 148 -13.13 2.41 -12.03
C ASP A 148 -12.23 1.15 -11.90
N PHE A 149 -10.93 1.28 -12.10
CA PHE A 149 -9.96 0.22 -11.77
C PHE A 149 -10.04 -0.17 -10.29
N LEU A 150 -9.97 0.81 -9.38
CA LEU A 150 -10.08 0.55 -7.93
C LEU A 150 -11.45 -0.06 -7.55
N ARG A 151 -12.55 0.46 -8.11
CA ARG A 151 -13.91 -0.12 -7.95
C ARG A 151 -13.95 -1.59 -8.36
N HIS A 152 -13.38 -1.93 -9.52
CA HIS A 152 -13.30 -3.31 -10.00
C HIS A 152 -12.53 -4.23 -9.03
N GLN A 153 -11.36 -3.81 -8.55
CA GLN A 153 -10.54 -4.63 -7.65
C GLN A 153 -11.18 -4.75 -6.26
N GLY A 154 -11.82 -3.68 -5.76
CA GLY A 154 -12.59 -3.70 -4.52
C GLY A 154 -13.76 -4.66 -4.57
N MET A 155 -14.58 -4.60 -5.63
CA MET A 155 -15.69 -5.55 -5.83
C MET A 155 -15.20 -6.99 -5.97
N ARG A 156 -14.11 -7.23 -6.73
CA ARG A 156 -13.51 -8.57 -6.85
C ARG A 156 -13.01 -9.10 -5.49
N THR A 157 -12.46 -8.24 -4.64
CA THR A 157 -11.99 -8.63 -3.30
C THR A 157 -13.17 -8.95 -2.37
N LEU A 158 -14.29 -8.24 -2.47
CA LEU A 158 -15.53 -8.59 -1.75
C LEU A 158 -16.12 -9.94 -2.18
N GLN A 159 -15.78 -10.43 -3.38
CA GLN A 159 -16.23 -11.72 -3.92
C GLN A 159 -15.25 -12.88 -3.66
N GLU A 160 -14.02 -12.59 -3.24
CA GLU A 160 -12.96 -13.60 -3.11
C GLU A 160 -13.05 -14.37 -1.78
N PRO A 161 -13.08 -15.72 -1.79
CA PRO A 161 -13.03 -16.51 -0.56
C PRO A 161 -11.72 -16.31 0.21
N GLY A 162 -11.80 -16.28 1.55
CA GLY A 162 -10.61 -16.23 2.42
C GLY A 162 -9.98 -14.84 2.60
N VAL A 163 -10.71 -13.76 2.33
CA VAL A 163 -10.24 -12.39 2.59
C VAL A 163 -10.35 -12.07 4.08
N THR A 164 -9.23 -12.22 4.79
CA THR A 164 -9.04 -11.71 6.16
C THR A 164 -8.65 -10.23 6.15
N SER A 165 -8.59 -9.57 7.32
CA SER A 165 -8.06 -8.20 7.43
C SER A 165 -6.60 -8.06 6.95
N GLY A 166 -5.80 -9.13 7.05
CA GLY A 166 -4.43 -9.18 6.51
C GLY A 166 -4.40 -9.18 4.98
N VAL A 167 -5.24 -10.03 4.37
CA VAL A 167 -5.44 -10.06 2.92
C VAL A 167 -5.98 -8.72 2.42
N ALA A 168 -7.07 -8.22 3.00
CA ALA A 168 -7.73 -6.99 2.58
C ALA A 168 -6.78 -5.78 2.63
N GLY A 169 -6.05 -5.58 3.73
CA GLY A 169 -5.08 -4.48 3.86
C GLY A 169 -3.94 -4.57 2.84
N THR A 170 -3.46 -5.78 2.56
CA THR A 170 -2.33 -6.00 1.64
C THR A 170 -2.78 -5.84 0.18
N VAL A 171 -3.98 -6.32 -0.20
CA VAL A 171 -4.57 -6.09 -1.52
C VAL A 171 -4.87 -4.61 -1.72
N ALA A 172 -5.43 -3.93 -0.72
CA ALA A 172 -5.73 -2.51 -0.78
C ALA A 172 -4.45 -1.68 -1.05
N GLY A 173 -3.37 -1.94 -0.29
CA GLY A 173 -2.07 -1.30 -0.53
C GLY A 173 -1.48 -1.64 -1.91
N ALA A 174 -1.62 -2.88 -2.38
CA ALA A 174 -1.17 -3.29 -3.71
C ALA A 174 -1.90 -2.55 -4.83
N MET A 175 -3.23 -2.47 -4.77
CA MET A 175 -4.04 -1.81 -5.80
C MET A 175 -3.86 -0.29 -5.77
N THR A 176 -3.64 0.31 -4.60
CA THR A 176 -3.25 1.72 -4.48
C THR A 176 -1.88 1.99 -5.11
N VAL A 177 -0.83 1.20 -4.80
CA VAL A 177 0.48 1.34 -5.48
C VAL A 177 0.38 1.10 -7.00
N MET A 178 -0.58 0.27 -7.44
CA MET A 178 -0.87 0.02 -8.85
C MET A 178 -1.67 1.13 -9.54
N SER A 179 -2.58 1.84 -8.88
CA SER A 179 -3.31 2.95 -9.51
C SER A 179 -2.42 4.19 -9.75
N VAL A 180 -1.37 4.38 -8.93
CA VAL A 180 -0.39 5.45 -9.11
C VAL A 180 0.55 5.18 -10.28
N ALA A 181 0.67 6.15 -11.19
CA ALA A 181 1.63 6.15 -12.28
C ALA A 181 3.08 6.12 -11.75
N PRO A 182 3.97 5.28 -12.28
CA PRO A 182 5.43 5.40 -12.05
C PRO A 182 5.99 6.75 -12.48
N GLY A 183 7.02 7.29 -11.82
CA GLY A 183 7.55 8.64 -12.09
C GLY A 183 7.83 8.96 -13.57
N GLN A 184 8.46 8.00 -14.28
CA GLN A 184 8.71 8.07 -15.72
C GLN A 184 7.43 8.28 -16.56
N ILE A 185 6.31 7.68 -16.14
CA ILE A 185 5.00 7.79 -16.79
C ILE A 185 4.27 9.03 -16.25
N ALA A 186 4.32 9.29 -14.95
CA ALA A 186 3.70 10.44 -14.30
C ALA A 186 4.19 11.77 -14.90
N SER A 187 5.48 11.86 -15.23
CA SER A 187 6.09 13.01 -15.91
C SER A 187 5.51 13.34 -17.30
N THR A 188 4.82 12.41 -17.96
CA THR A 188 4.19 12.67 -19.27
C THR A 188 2.74 13.15 -19.15
N ALA A 189 2.19 13.25 -17.93
CA ALA A 189 0.86 13.82 -17.71
C ALA A 189 0.83 15.30 -18.07
N GLN A 190 -0.26 15.75 -18.71
CA GLN A 190 -0.40 17.15 -19.09
C GLN A 190 -0.42 18.05 -17.84
N GLY A 191 0.61 18.87 -17.70
CA GLY A 191 0.80 19.73 -16.52
C GLY A 191 1.43 19.02 -15.32
N ALA A 192 2.17 17.91 -15.49
CA ALA A 192 2.85 17.21 -14.39
C ALA A 192 3.71 18.13 -13.50
N GLY A 193 4.37 19.13 -14.10
CA GLY A 193 5.14 20.16 -13.39
C GLY A 193 4.33 21.09 -12.49
N ASN A 194 2.99 21.03 -12.54
CA ASN A 194 2.08 21.78 -11.68
C ASN A 194 1.61 20.99 -10.46
N LEU A 195 2.15 19.78 -10.22
CA LEU A 195 1.82 18.96 -9.04
C LEU A 195 1.98 19.77 -7.75
N LYS A 196 0.92 19.94 -6.96
CA LYS A 196 0.89 20.92 -5.86
C LYS A 196 1.92 20.67 -4.77
N ASP A 197 2.17 19.42 -4.39
CA ASP A 197 3.31 19.11 -3.53
C ASP A 197 4.61 19.21 -4.34
N VAL A 198 5.30 20.35 -4.17
CA VAL A 198 6.59 20.64 -4.80
C VAL A 198 7.68 19.66 -4.33
N GLN A 199 7.63 19.19 -3.08
CA GLN A 199 8.59 18.22 -2.56
C GLN A 199 8.30 16.80 -3.09
N ALA A 200 7.04 16.47 -3.36
CA ALA A 200 6.70 15.21 -4.02
C ALA A 200 7.35 15.13 -5.40
N ARG A 201 7.47 16.26 -6.13
CA ARG A 201 8.07 16.26 -7.48
C ARG A 201 9.49 15.67 -7.52
N SER A 202 10.34 16.01 -6.56
CA SER A 202 11.73 15.51 -6.50
C SER A 202 11.87 14.15 -5.81
N SER A 203 10.87 13.71 -5.03
CA SER A 203 10.89 12.45 -4.27
C SER A 203 9.83 11.43 -4.74
N TYR A 204 9.26 11.60 -5.93
CA TYR A 204 8.03 10.93 -6.36
C TYR A 204 8.18 9.40 -6.41
N GLU A 205 9.10 8.87 -7.23
CA GLU A 205 9.30 7.42 -7.31
C GLU A 205 10.03 6.86 -6.07
N GLU A 206 10.75 7.69 -5.30
CA GLU A 206 11.28 7.30 -3.99
C GLU A 206 10.13 6.98 -2.99
N ARG A 207 9.14 7.88 -2.86
CA ARG A 207 7.93 7.65 -2.04
C ARG A 207 7.17 6.40 -2.52
N ARG A 208 7.03 6.21 -3.84
CA ARG A 208 6.42 4.98 -4.39
C ARG A 208 7.23 3.72 -4.09
N ASN A 209 8.57 3.79 -4.10
CA ASN A 209 9.43 2.67 -3.73
C ASN A 209 9.37 2.35 -2.23
N ASP A 210 9.22 3.36 -1.37
CA ASP A 210 8.97 3.16 0.07
C ASP A 210 7.65 2.41 0.32
N ALA A 211 6.57 2.85 -0.35
CA ALA A 211 5.28 2.15 -0.30
C ALA A 211 5.38 0.69 -0.77
N LYS A 212 6.09 0.41 -1.88
CA LYS A 212 6.39 -0.97 -2.34
C LYS A 212 7.12 -1.78 -1.27
N ARG A 213 8.18 -1.24 -0.65
CA ARG A 213 8.95 -1.94 0.39
C ARG A 213 8.10 -2.28 1.61
N LYS A 214 7.30 -1.34 2.10
CA LYS A 214 6.34 -1.55 3.21
C LYS A 214 5.31 -2.63 2.87
N LEU A 215 4.71 -2.54 1.69
CA LEU A 215 3.77 -3.55 1.18
C LEU A 215 4.41 -4.94 1.07
N GLY A 216 5.67 -5.03 0.62
CA GLY A 216 6.43 -6.28 0.57
C GLY A 216 6.63 -6.90 1.96
N ALA A 217 6.98 -6.09 2.97
CA ALA A 217 7.12 -6.55 4.35
C ALA A 217 5.79 -7.00 4.97
N TYR A 218 4.71 -6.23 4.76
CA TYR A 218 3.36 -6.64 5.19
C TYR A 218 2.95 -7.97 4.56
N TYR A 219 3.12 -8.12 3.24
CA TYR A 219 2.84 -9.36 2.52
C TYR A 219 3.63 -10.56 3.07
N GLN A 220 4.93 -10.39 3.34
CA GLN A 220 5.78 -11.45 3.90
C GLN A 220 5.35 -11.88 5.30
N SER A 221 4.71 -11.00 6.08
CA SER A 221 4.20 -11.31 7.43
C SER A 221 2.90 -12.14 7.42
N LEU A 222 2.22 -12.26 6.27
CA LEU A 222 0.99 -13.04 6.16
C LEU A 222 1.26 -14.56 6.14
N PRO A 223 0.34 -15.40 6.64
CA PRO A 223 0.39 -16.85 6.43
C PRO A 223 0.40 -17.23 4.92
N PRO A 224 1.04 -18.34 4.52
CA PRO A 224 1.14 -18.72 3.10
C PRO A 224 -0.19 -18.83 2.34
N LYS A 225 -1.28 -19.23 3.03
CA LYS A 225 -2.63 -19.25 2.43
C LYS A 225 -3.12 -17.85 2.07
N GLU A 226 -2.90 -16.87 2.96
CA GLU A 226 -3.26 -15.46 2.72
C GLU A 226 -2.38 -14.85 1.62
N GLN A 227 -1.08 -15.15 1.63
CA GLN A 227 -0.15 -14.74 0.56
C GLN A 227 -0.65 -15.19 -0.83
N ASN A 228 -1.14 -16.43 -0.95
CA ASN A 228 -1.70 -16.93 -2.21
C ASN A 228 -2.94 -16.15 -2.67
N VAL A 229 -3.86 -15.81 -1.76
CA VAL A 229 -5.05 -14.98 -2.10
C VAL A 229 -4.64 -13.57 -2.53
N VAL A 230 -3.69 -12.96 -1.81
CA VAL A 230 -3.13 -11.64 -2.18
C VAL A 230 -2.48 -11.69 -3.57
N MET A 231 -1.66 -12.71 -3.86
CA MET A 231 -0.99 -12.82 -5.16
C MET A 231 -1.96 -13.15 -6.30
N LYS A 232 -3.04 -13.91 -6.04
CA LYS A 232 -4.13 -14.13 -7.01
C LYS A 232 -4.75 -12.79 -7.42
N LEU A 233 -5.21 -12.02 -6.44
CA LEU A 233 -5.85 -10.71 -6.68
C LEU A 233 -4.85 -9.72 -7.32
N ALA A 234 -3.61 -9.64 -6.84
CA ALA A 234 -2.57 -8.77 -7.41
C ALA A 234 -2.22 -9.10 -8.87
N LYS A 235 -2.17 -10.38 -9.25
CA LYS A 235 -1.95 -10.81 -10.64
C LYS A 235 -3.13 -10.42 -11.53
N GLN A 236 -4.36 -10.60 -11.06
CA GLN A 236 -5.57 -10.19 -11.78
C GLN A 236 -5.62 -8.66 -11.95
N GLY A 237 -5.32 -7.89 -10.91
CA GLY A 237 -5.23 -6.43 -10.98
C GLY A 237 -4.16 -5.94 -11.95
N MET A 238 -2.97 -6.55 -11.95
CA MET A 238 -1.92 -6.24 -12.94
C MET A 238 -2.36 -6.54 -14.38
N GLY A 239 -3.09 -7.64 -14.60
CA GLY A 239 -3.67 -7.97 -15.92
C GLY A 239 -4.70 -6.93 -16.37
N ASP A 240 -5.56 -6.47 -15.46
CA ASP A 240 -6.57 -5.44 -15.73
C ASP A 240 -5.98 -4.07 -16.05
N LEU A 241 -4.75 -3.75 -15.63
CA LEU A 241 -4.07 -2.50 -15.99
C LEU A 241 -3.79 -2.38 -17.49
N LYS A 242 -3.69 -3.50 -18.23
CA LYS A 242 -3.41 -3.56 -19.67
C LYS A 242 -2.21 -2.68 -20.12
N ASP A 243 -1.21 -2.55 -19.25
CA ASP A 243 -0.02 -1.73 -19.45
C ASP A 243 1.21 -2.65 -19.58
N SER A 244 1.67 -2.87 -20.81
CA SER A 244 2.82 -3.72 -21.12
C SER A 244 4.16 -3.17 -20.60
N GLY A 245 4.24 -1.88 -20.25
CA GLY A 245 5.39 -1.26 -19.60
C GLY A 245 5.46 -1.54 -18.09
N ARG A 246 4.44 -2.23 -17.53
CA ARG A 246 4.33 -2.55 -16.11
C ARG A 246 4.31 -4.07 -15.90
N ARG A 247 5.08 -4.50 -14.90
CA ARG A 247 5.17 -5.90 -14.48
C ARG A 247 5.05 -6.04 -12.97
N LEU A 248 4.43 -7.12 -12.52
CA LEU A 248 4.45 -7.58 -11.13
C LEU A 248 5.75 -8.37 -10.87
N LEU A 249 6.22 -8.41 -9.63
CA LEU A 249 7.16 -9.46 -9.20
C LEU A 249 6.43 -10.82 -9.14
N PRO A 250 7.12 -11.94 -9.39
CA PRO A 250 6.49 -13.26 -9.37
C PRO A 250 5.98 -13.67 -7.97
N ASP A 251 6.63 -13.15 -6.92
CA ASP A 251 6.49 -13.53 -5.52
C ASP A 251 6.12 -12.35 -4.58
N ARG A 252 5.82 -11.16 -5.12
CA ARG A 252 5.37 -9.98 -4.33
C ARG A 252 4.22 -9.26 -5.02
N PRO A 253 3.26 -8.67 -4.27
CA PRO A 253 2.08 -8.02 -4.84
C PRO A 253 2.35 -6.60 -5.38
N HIS A 254 3.58 -6.32 -5.80
CA HIS A 254 3.97 -5.03 -6.37
C HIS A 254 4.98 -5.22 -7.51
N SER A 255 5.19 -4.17 -8.30
CA SER A 255 6.23 -4.18 -9.32
C SER A 255 7.63 -4.18 -8.71
N PRO A 256 8.69 -4.51 -9.47
CA PRO A 256 10.05 -4.19 -9.07
C PRO A 256 10.21 -2.70 -8.72
N LEU A 257 11.26 -2.40 -7.95
CA LEU A 257 11.66 -1.01 -7.68
C LEU A 257 12.11 -0.33 -8.98
N ARG A 258 11.94 0.98 -9.03
CA ARG A 258 12.40 1.83 -10.14
C ARG A 258 13.46 2.80 -9.67
N ASP A 259 14.26 3.30 -10.58
CA ASP A 259 15.21 4.38 -10.30
C ASP A 259 14.45 5.56 -9.67
N PRO A 260 14.84 6.06 -8.48
CA PRO A 260 14.16 7.17 -7.83
C PRO A 260 14.42 8.53 -8.51
N THR A 261 15.51 8.69 -9.29
CA THR A 261 15.85 9.99 -9.89
C THR A 261 15.25 10.14 -11.29
N GLY A 262 15.52 9.20 -12.20
CA GLY A 262 15.07 9.27 -13.59
C GLY A 262 15.90 10.24 -14.45
N GLY A 263 15.33 10.63 -15.59
CA GLY A 263 16.00 11.49 -16.57
C GLY A 263 16.04 12.97 -16.16
N THR A 264 17.17 13.62 -16.43
CA THR A 264 17.36 15.07 -16.23
C THR A 264 16.26 15.87 -16.92
N GLY A 265 15.65 16.83 -16.21
CA GLY A 265 14.60 17.69 -16.73
C GLY A 265 13.18 17.10 -16.69
N ALA A 266 13.00 15.88 -16.17
CA ALA A 266 11.67 15.32 -15.91
C ALA A 266 10.88 16.16 -14.89
N ALA A 267 9.57 16.31 -15.09
CA ALA A 267 8.70 17.10 -14.22
C ALA A 267 8.49 16.47 -12.82
N LEU A 268 8.58 15.14 -12.74
CA LEU A 268 8.48 14.30 -11.56
C LEU A 268 9.59 13.25 -11.60
N SER A 269 10.28 13.04 -10.48
CA SER A 269 11.41 12.11 -10.40
C SER A 269 10.97 10.65 -10.53
N GLY A 270 11.79 9.87 -11.22
CA GLY A 270 11.60 8.43 -11.38
C GLY A 270 11.90 7.91 -12.77
N GLY A 271 12.64 6.81 -12.85
CA GLY A 271 13.09 6.20 -14.09
C GLY A 271 12.49 4.84 -14.41
N GLY A 272 13.25 4.06 -15.17
CA GLY A 272 12.97 2.67 -15.49
C GLY A 272 13.07 1.76 -14.27
N TYR A 273 12.82 0.46 -14.47
CA TYR A 273 13.07 -0.54 -13.43
C TYR A 273 14.55 -0.60 -13.07
N LEU A 274 14.86 -0.67 -11.77
CA LEU A 274 16.20 -1.02 -11.33
C LEU A 274 16.52 -2.46 -11.78
N PRO A 275 17.81 -2.79 -12.01
CA PRO A 275 18.22 -4.17 -12.18
C PRO A 275 17.71 -5.00 -11.01
N MET A 276 17.02 -6.11 -11.30
CA MET A 276 16.77 -7.09 -10.25
C MET A 276 18.13 -7.70 -9.87
N PRO A 277 18.45 -7.84 -8.57
CA PRO A 277 19.61 -8.62 -8.19
C PRO A 277 19.47 -10.03 -8.80
N PRO A 278 20.57 -10.65 -9.27
CA PRO A 278 20.50 -11.97 -9.85
C PRO A 278 19.88 -12.93 -8.85
N VAL A 279 18.94 -13.74 -9.33
CA VAL A 279 18.40 -14.85 -8.52
C VAL A 279 19.58 -15.77 -8.24
N LEU A 280 20.04 -15.78 -6.99
CA LEU A 280 20.99 -16.79 -6.54
C LEU A 280 20.28 -18.14 -6.65
N THR A 281 20.58 -18.85 -7.74
CA THR A 281 20.28 -20.28 -7.84
C THR A 281 20.83 -20.95 -6.58
N PRO A 282 20.04 -21.72 -5.83
CA PRO A 282 20.57 -22.38 -4.65
C PRO A 282 21.75 -23.23 -5.07
N THR A 283 22.93 -22.92 -4.53
CA THR A 283 24.12 -23.74 -4.76
C THR A 283 23.74 -25.16 -4.35
N PRO A 284 23.84 -26.17 -5.26
CA PRO A 284 23.58 -27.54 -4.86
C PRO A 284 24.50 -27.85 -3.67
N PRO A 285 24.01 -28.51 -2.61
CA PRO A 285 24.87 -28.88 -1.50
C PRO A 285 26.05 -29.67 -2.07
N PRO A 286 27.28 -29.43 -1.60
CA PRO A 286 28.46 -30.07 -2.18
C PRO A 286 28.27 -31.58 -2.11
N SER A 287 28.11 -32.21 -3.27
CA SER A 287 28.02 -33.67 -3.36
C SER A 287 29.22 -34.26 -2.66
N ALA A 288 28.99 -35.04 -1.61
CA ALA A 288 30.02 -35.80 -0.91
C ALA A 288 30.48 -37.00 -1.77
N PHE A 289 30.91 -36.72 -3.00
CA PHE A 289 31.78 -37.61 -3.75
C PHE A 289 33.17 -37.47 -3.15
N ALA A 290 33.48 -38.37 -2.20
CA ALA A 290 34.87 -38.60 -1.82
C ALA A 290 35.66 -38.94 -3.10
N PRO A 291 36.80 -38.26 -3.37
CA PRO A 291 37.61 -38.60 -4.52
C PRO A 291 38.18 -40.00 -4.32
N ILE A 292 37.76 -40.94 -5.17
CA ILE A 292 38.41 -42.25 -5.27
C ILE A 292 39.81 -41.98 -5.83
N PRO A 293 40.91 -42.32 -5.12
CA PRO A 293 42.24 -42.05 -5.61
C PRO A 293 42.56 -42.97 -6.79
N THR A 294 42.81 -42.38 -7.96
CA THR A 294 43.33 -43.09 -9.13
C THR A 294 44.83 -43.32 -8.96
N SER A 295 45.21 -44.39 -8.25
CA SER A 295 46.59 -44.86 -8.17
C SER A 295 47.00 -45.54 -9.48
N SER A 296 48.16 -45.14 -10.01
CA SER A 296 48.72 -45.67 -11.26
C SER A 296 49.13 -47.14 -11.17
N SER A 297 49.20 -47.77 -12.35
CA SER A 297 49.35 -49.21 -12.54
C SER A 297 50.68 -49.80 -12.06
N SER A 298 50.62 -50.95 -11.38
CA SER A 298 51.66 -51.97 -11.47
C SER A 298 51.09 -53.39 -11.25
N SER A 299 51.71 -54.30 -11.97
CA SER A 299 51.40 -55.70 -12.26
C SER A 299 51.17 -56.68 -11.09
N SER A 300 50.52 -57.80 -11.47
CA SER A 300 50.73 -59.19 -11.05
C SER A 300 50.15 -59.75 -9.73
N SER A 301 49.25 -60.73 -9.94
CA SER A 301 49.13 -62.06 -9.29
C SER A 301 48.59 -62.27 -7.88
N SER A 302 47.73 -63.30 -7.81
CA SER A 302 47.53 -64.30 -6.74
C SER A 302 46.50 -64.06 -5.61
N THR A 303 45.47 -64.94 -5.64
CA THR A 303 44.92 -65.74 -4.52
C THR A 303 44.29 -65.09 -3.27
N SER A 304 42.98 -65.35 -3.14
CA SER A 304 42.34 -66.01 -1.98
C SER A 304 41.84 -65.21 -0.75
N SER A 305 40.66 -65.68 -0.30
CA SER A 305 40.18 -65.87 1.09
C SER A 305 39.78 -64.69 2.00
N THR A 306 38.45 -64.65 2.24
CA THR A 306 37.73 -64.59 3.54
C THR A 306 37.86 -63.43 4.55
N HIS A 307 36.69 -62.96 5.01
CA HIS A 307 36.31 -62.53 6.38
C HIS A 307 37.29 -61.68 7.23
N GLN A 308 36.85 -60.47 7.65
CA GLN A 308 36.56 -60.12 9.07
C GLN A 308 36.10 -58.65 9.28
N THR A 309 35.16 -58.47 10.21
CA THR A 309 34.86 -57.24 11.02
C THR A 309 35.89 -57.12 12.18
N PRO A 310 35.93 -56.12 13.12
CA PRO A 310 35.07 -54.94 13.38
C PRO A 310 35.79 -53.64 13.90
N THR A 311 35.01 -52.68 14.45
CA THR A 311 35.30 -51.87 15.69
C THR A 311 35.64 -50.36 15.63
N ILE A 312 34.65 -49.55 16.03
CA ILE A 312 34.60 -48.38 16.97
C ILE A 312 35.78 -47.38 17.09
N GLY A 313 35.46 -46.07 17.03
CA GLY A 313 36.26 -44.96 17.57
C GLY A 313 35.45 -43.67 17.80
N THR A 314 35.69 -42.95 18.92
CA THR A 314 34.91 -41.78 19.43
C THR A 314 35.31 -40.42 18.83
N PRO A 315 34.40 -39.41 18.82
CA PRO A 315 34.75 -38.01 18.58
C PRO A 315 35.05 -37.22 19.88
N VAL A 316 35.97 -36.25 19.79
CA VAL A 316 36.44 -35.37 20.88
C VAL A 316 35.76 -34.00 20.81
N VAL A 317 35.55 -33.36 21.97
CA VAL A 317 34.95 -32.02 22.15
C VAL A 317 36.04 -30.94 22.28
N THR A 318 35.89 -29.81 21.59
CA THR A 318 36.59 -28.54 21.94
C THR A 318 35.69 -27.32 21.66
N ALA A 319 35.93 -26.21 22.38
CA ALA A 319 34.95 -25.15 22.71
C ALA A 319 34.88 -23.93 21.74
N PRO A 320 33.84 -23.05 21.87
CA PRO A 320 33.65 -21.86 21.02
C PRO A 320 34.05 -20.51 21.66
N PRO A 321 34.41 -19.51 20.84
CA PRO A 321 34.23 -18.08 21.16
C PRO A 321 33.65 -17.28 19.96
N ARG A 322 33.07 -16.07 20.06
CA ARG A 322 32.83 -15.13 21.17
C ARG A 322 31.60 -14.24 20.83
N LEU A 323 30.86 -13.74 21.83
CA LEU A 323 29.84 -12.71 21.62
C LEU A 323 30.47 -11.35 21.28
N ALA A 324 29.80 -10.55 20.43
CA ALA A 324 30.11 -9.14 20.20
C ALA A 324 29.13 -8.24 20.96
N THR A 325 29.65 -7.26 21.70
CA THR A 325 28.87 -6.36 22.57
C THR A 325 28.46 -5.10 21.81
N THR A 326 27.19 -4.70 21.91
CA THR A 326 26.71 -3.43 21.33
C THR A 326 26.75 -2.31 22.38
N THR A 327 27.53 -1.27 22.13
CA THR A 327 27.55 -0.05 22.96
C THR A 327 26.40 0.87 22.58
N THR A 328 25.59 1.30 23.56
CA THR A 328 24.53 2.30 23.36
C THR A 328 25.01 3.65 23.83
N THR A 329 25.11 4.63 22.92
CA THR A 329 25.41 6.03 23.25
C THR A 329 24.11 6.81 23.40
N THR A 330 23.83 7.31 24.61
CA THR A 330 22.67 8.16 24.88
C THR A 330 23.03 9.63 24.64
N THR A 331 22.43 10.27 23.63
CA THR A 331 22.58 11.71 23.39
C THR A 331 21.46 12.49 24.07
N THR A 332 21.79 13.22 25.13
CA THR A 332 20.89 14.14 25.82
C THR A 332 20.62 15.37 24.96
N VAL A 333 19.35 15.66 24.64
CA VAL A 333 18.98 16.89 23.91
C VAL A 333 18.84 18.04 24.90
N ALA A 334 19.66 19.07 24.73
CA ALA A 334 19.58 20.31 25.52
C ALA A 334 18.37 21.16 25.09
N THR A 335 17.69 21.76 26.08
CA THR A 335 16.54 22.64 25.86
C THR A 335 16.99 24.00 25.33
N ALA A 336 16.47 24.43 24.18
CA ALA A 336 16.78 25.74 23.60
C ALA A 336 15.70 26.79 23.93
N THR A 337 16.13 27.94 24.42
CA THR A 337 15.30 29.11 24.76
C THR A 337 14.67 29.76 23.51
N PRO A 338 13.41 30.24 23.56
CA PRO A 338 12.81 30.95 22.43
C PRO A 338 13.39 32.38 22.27
N PRO A 339 13.52 32.88 21.03
CA PRO A 339 13.98 34.26 20.79
C PRO A 339 12.87 35.29 21.05
N THR A 340 13.28 36.48 21.49
CA THR A 340 12.44 37.64 21.79
C THR A 340 11.92 38.36 20.54
N THR A 341 10.64 38.74 20.53
CA THR A 341 10.03 39.59 19.51
C THR A 341 10.32 41.08 19.77
N PRO A 342 10.76 41.88 18.79
CA PRO A 342 10.72 43.34 18.87
C PRO A 342 9.30 43.86 18.60
N SER A 343 8.85 44.78 19.45
CA SER A 343 7.62 45.55 19.25
C SER A 343 7.92 46.83 18.47
N THR A 344 7.15 47.11 17.42
CA THR A 344 6.82 48.49 17.00
C THR A 344 5.40 48.54 16.48
N ALA A 345 4.62 49.48 17.00
CA ALA A 345 3.25 49.76 16.58
C ALA A 345 3.17 51.11 15.86
N ALA A 346 2.37 51.18 14.78
CA ALA A 346 1.70 52.34 14.18
C ALA A 346 1.37 52.00 12.70
N GLY A 347 0.18 52.22 12.14
CA GLY A 347 -1.09 52.65 12.74
C GLY A 347 -2.11 53.05 11.65
N GLY A 348 -3.39 52.68 11.81
CA GLY A 348 -4.51 53.09 10.96
C GLY A 348 -4.66 52.35 9.61
N SER A 349 -5.87 52.08 9.09
CA SER A 349 -7.21 52.29 9.66
C SER A 349 -8.31 51.56 8.86
N GLY A 350 -9.17 50.78 9.55
CA GLY A 350 -10.52 50.36 9.10
C GLY A 350 -10.61 49.25 8.04
N ALA A 351 -11.56 48.29 8.12
CA ALA A 351 -12.48 47.95 9.22
C ALA A 351 -12.97 46.48 9.06
N ASP A 352 -13.26 45.83 10.20
CA ASP A 352 -14.28 44.79 10.50
C ASP A 352 -14.82 43.82 9.42
N ALA A 353 -15.17 42.56 9.67
CA ALA A 353 -14.94 41.55 10.74
C ALA A 353 -15.57 40.21 10.20
N ARG A 354 -15.62 39.01 10.83
CA ARG A 354 -15.36 38.43 12.16
C ARG A 354 -14.71 37.03 11.94
N GLY A 355 -14.15 36.29 12.90
CA GLY A 355 -14.12 36.46 14.36
C GLY A 355 -14.83 35.34 15.13
N ILE A 356 -14.38 34.08 15.00
CA ILE A 356 -14.65 33.01 15.99
C ILE A 356 -13.38 32.18 16.17
N ALA A 357 -12.73 32.34 17.32
CA ALA A 357 -11.87 31.32 17.92
C ALA A 357 -12.62 30.81 19.16
N MET A 358 -12.70 29.49 19.34
CA MET A 358 -13.25 28.88 20.55
C MET A 358 -12.19 27.95 21.15
N ASP A 359 -11.89 28.25 22.40
CA ASP A 359 -11.01 27.53 23.31
C ASP A 359 -11.47 26.08 23.53
N ILE A 360 -10.52 25.14 23.66
CA ILE A 360 -10.79 23.77 24.12
C ILE A 360 -9.86 23.46 25.30
N THR A 361 -10.08 24.18 26.41
CA THR A 361 -9.52 23.86 27.73
C THR A 361 -10.57 23.81 28.84
N SER A 362 -11.49 22.84 28.78
CA SER A 362 -12.09 22.24 29.99
C SER A 362 -13.03 21.07 29.66
N SER A 363 -12.72 19.88 30.20
CA SER A 363 -13.69 18.86 30.66
C SER A 363 -12.97 17.63 31.21
N PHE A 364 -12.18 17.83 32.27
CA PHE A 364 -11.82 16.76 33.20
C PHE A 364 -12.29 17.19 34.59
N ARG A 365 -13.43 16.66 35.03
CA ARG A 365 -13.75 16.50 36.45
C ARG A 365 -14.77 15.39 36.62
N SER A 366 -14.37 14.38 37.38
CA SER A 366 -15.27 13.45 38.05
C SER A 366 -16.25 14.22 38.94
N ASP A 367 -17.45 13.68 39.19
CA ASP A 367 -17.66 13.06 40.50
C ASP A 367 -18.91 12.17 40.59
N ARG A 368 -18.97 11.41 41.69
CA ARG A 368 -19.93 10.35 42.00
C ARG A 368 -21.34 10.88 42.32
N LYS A 369 -22.37 10.13 41.91
CA LYS A 369 -23.16 9.30 42.82
C LYS A 369 -23.99 8.26 42.07
#